data_AF-T1KCB9-F1
#
_entry.id   AF-T1KCB9-F1
#
_cell.length_a   1.000
_cell.length_b   1.000
_cell.length_c   1.000
_cell.angle_alpha   90.00
_cell.angle_beta   90.00
_cell.angle_gamma   90.00
#
_symmetry.space_group_name_H-M   'P 1'
#
loop_
_entity.id
_entity.type
_entity.pdbx_description
1 polymer ?
#
loop_
_entity_poly.entity_id
_entity_poly.type
_entity_poly.pdbx_seq_one_letter_code
_entity_poly.pdbx_strand_id
1 'polypeptide(L)'
;MDTSDEDTSLAKRILRDLRIIFDRETNLLEFDIVPVEDKTLNKSPVIFEDHRLGLESWSIKYLYTYCYHEFLKTRSHRARSDSATINELTRTLLLINPELKTAWNCRKQLVIDKYLTIQDELTFCQLLMRRRSKNMENFTHRQWLIQMMVKTQGHPDTNFINNELELCLEAARRYQSNYYAWTYRRWVVQTYAYNLNACLHEMATSKAWIERHISDYSGFGYRQYIIVTIGSLYLDTQDKLLAYEDYESILVNEMDLINDLLRIHCNRESLYLHRRFVVSQLLSIDGSKDKELYDREKDFIIQYLQIGRDKLLIERLIRWYQRFLNWNFT
;
A
#
# COMPACT_ATOMS: atom_id res chain seq x y z
N MET A 1 36.95 20.13 -25.21
CA MET A 1 35.55 19.64 -25.31
C MET A 1 34.84 20.14 -24.09
N ASP A 2 33.68 20.77 -24.28
CA ASP A 2 32.92 21.37 -23.17
C ASP A 2 32.39 20.23 -22.29
N THR A 3 32.58 20.30 -20.97
CA THR A 3 32.21 19.21 -20.04
C THR A 3 30.72 18.84 -20.14
N SER A 4 29.89 19.78 -20.59
CA SER A 4 28.47 19.59 -20.91
C SER A 4 28.21 18.60 -22.07
N ASP A 5 29.07 18.55 -23.08
CA ASP A 5 28.89 17.67 -24.25
C ASP A 5 29.26 16.21 -23.92
N GLU A 6 30.30 16.00 -23.11
CA GLU A 6 30.68 14.67 -22.64
C GLU A 6 29.62 14.07 -21.71
N ASP A 7 29.09 14.88 -20.78
CA ASP A 7 28.00 14.48 -19.88
C ASP A 7 26.73 14.11 -20.66
N THR A 8 26.41 14.87 -21.70
CA THR A 8 25.27 14.60 -22.59
C THR A 8 25.45 13.31 -23.38
N SER A 9 26.65 13.07 -23.93
CA SER A 9 26.99 11.85 -24.64
C SER A 9 26.87 10.61 -23.74
N LEU A 10 27.39 10.72 -22.51
CA LEU A 10 27.29 9.69 -21.49
C LEU A 10 25.82 9.38 -21.16
N ALA A 11 25.00 10.39 -20.88
CA ALA A 11 23.59 10.20 -20.55
C ALA A 11 22.82 9.51 -21.69
N LYS A 12 23.07 9.90 -22.95
CA LYS A 12 22.47 9.24 -24.13
C LYS A 12 22.87 7.78 -24.24
N ARG A 13 24.13 7.43 -23.94
CA ARG A 13 24.60 6.04 -23.93
C ARG A 13 23.87 5.21 -22.86
N ILE A 14 23.77 5.74 -21.64
CA ILE A 14 23.06 5.06 -20.54
C ILE A 14 21.58 4.86 -20.88
N LEU A 15 20.94 5.89 -21.46
CA LEU A 15 19.55 5.83 -21.88
C LEU A 15 19.33 4.73 -22.93
N ARG A 16 20.25 4.62 -23.90
CA ARG A 16 20.24 3.55 -24.90
C ARG A 16 20.37 2.16 -24.28
N ASP A 17 21.29 1.99 -23.32
CA ASP A 17 21.49 0.71 -22.63
C ASP A 17 20.24 0.28 -21.86
N LEU A 18 19.60 1.22 -21.15
CA LEU A 18 18.31 1.00 -20.48
C LEU A 18 17.23 0.59 -21.50
N ARG A 19 17.12 1.32 -22.61
CA ARG A 19 16.14 1.00 -23.66
C ARG A 19 16.32 -0.42 -24.19
N ILE A 20 17.56 -0.83 -24.49
CA ILE A 20 17.83 -2.19 -24.99
C ILE A 20 17.33 -3.26 -24.02
N ILE A 21 17.48 -3.03 -22.72
CA ILE A 21 17.00 -3.97 -21.70
C ILE A 21 15.48 -4.00 -21.67
N PHE A 22 14.80 -2.85 -21.61
CA PHE A 22 13.34 -2.81 -21.60
C PHE A 22 12.70 -3.33 -22.90
N ASP A 23 13.38 -3.20 -24.05
CA ASP A 23 12.89 -3.72 -25.32
C ASP A 23 13.05 -5.25 -25.40
N ARG A 24 13.96 -5.85 -24.62
CA ARG A 24 14.25 -7.30 -24.59
C ARG A 24 13.54 -8.03 -23.44
N GLU A 25 13.46 -7.39 -22.28
CA GLU A 25 12.98 -7.97 -21.04
C GLU A 25 11.58 -7.46 -20.71
N THR A 26 10.60 -8.34 -20.83
CA THR A 26 9.20 -8.02 -20.54
C THR A 26 8.86 -8.19 -19.05
N ASN A 27 9.66 -8.94 -18.30
CA ASN A 27 9.37 -9.33 -16.91
C ASN A 27 10.49 -8.93 -15.96
N LEU A 28 10.86 -7.65 -15.94
CA LEU A 28 11.79 -7.11 -14.95
C LEU A 28 11.25 -7.32 -13.52
N LEU A 29 12.02 -8.02 -12.70
CA LEU A 29 11.65 -8.35 -11.33
C LEU A 29 11.89 -7.18 -10.39
N GLU A 30 13.03 -6.50 -10.51
CA GLU A 30 13.44 -5.44 -9.59
C GLU A 30 14.31 -4.40 -10.30
N PHE A 31 14.24 -3.16 -9.82
CA PHE A 31 15.13 -2.09 -10.19
C PHE A 31 15.71 -1.43 -8.93
N ASP A 32 17.02 -1.22 -8.89
CA ASP A 32 17.63 -0.42 -7.82
C ASP A 32 18.85 0.40 -8.26
N ILE A 33 19.22 1.38 -7.43
CA ILE A 33 20.45 2.16 -7.59
C ILE A 33 21.56 1.50 -6.77
N VAL A 34 22.61 1.05 -7.46
CA VAL A 34 23.75 0.36 -6.84
C VAL A 34 24.76 1.40 -6.34
N PRO A 35 25.05 1.47 -5.03
CA PRO A 35 26.09 2.35 -4.51
C PRO A 35 27.46 1.92 -5.04
N VAL A 36 28.19 2.84 -5.67
CA VAL A 36 29.56 2.61 -6.14
C VAL A 36 30.43 3.77 -5.69
N GLU A 37 31.56 3.44 -5.04
CA GLU A 37 32.52 4.43 -4.52
C GLU A 37 33.44 4.94 -5.63
N ASP A 38 33.95 4.05 -6.49
CA ASP A 38 34.86 4.37 -7.58
C ASP A 38 34.29 4.01 -8.95
N LYS A 39 34.27 4.98 -9.87
CA LYS A 39 33.83 4.79 -11.25
C LYS A 39 34.79 3.83 -11.96
N THR A 40 34.33 2.63 -12.30
CA THR A 40 35.08 1.75 -13.20
C THR A 40 35.10 2.35 -14.60
N LEU A 41 36.29 2.67 -15.10
CA LEU A 41 36.47 3.19 -16.45
C LEU A 41 36.03 2.15 -17.48
N ASN A 42 35.34 2.59 -18.53
CA ASN A 42 34.90 1.79 -19.68
C ASN A 42 33.84 0.70 -19.45
N LYS A 43 33.19 0.64 -18.28
CA LYS A 43 32.02 -0.21 -18.05
C LYS A 43 30.72 0.62 -18.14
N SER A 44 29.64 0.01 -18.66
CA SER A 44 28.31 0.65 -18.57
C SER A 44 27.85 0.64 -17.11
N PRO A 45 27.25 1.75 -16.60
CA PRO A 45 26.66 1.78 -15.26
C PRO A 45 25.34 1.01 -15.17
N VAL A 46 24.84 0.49 -16.29
CA VAL A 46 23.62 -0.32 -16.35
C VAL A 46 24.00 -1.78 -16.12
N ILE A 47 23.51 -2.35 -15.02
CA ILE A 47 23.75 -3.73 -14.62
C ILE A 47 22.46 -4.51 -14.85
N PHE A 48 22.54 -5.66 -15.53
CA PHE A 48 21.39 -6.52 -15.74
C PHE A 48 21.76 -7.97 -15.48
N GLU A 49 21.12 -8.58 -14.50
CA GLU A 49 21.39 -9.95 -14.05
C GLU A 49 20.09 -10.56 -13.48
N ASP A 50 19.76 -11.79 -13.85
CA ASP A 50 18.59 -12.53 -13.36
C ASP A 50 17.28 -11.72 -13.35
N HIS A 51 16.97 -11.05 -14.47
CA HIS A 51 15.79 -10.19 -14.64
C HIS A 51 15.74 -8.99 -13.67
N ARG A 52 16.87 -8.62 -13.03
CA ARG A 52 17.00 -7.43 -12.17
C ARG A 52 17.86 -6.38 -12.86
N LEU A 53 17.44 -5.12 -12.72
CA LEU A 53 18.10 -3.97 -13.31
C LEU A 53 18.76 -3.12 -12.21
N GLY A 54 20.07 -2.94 -12.30
CA GLY A 54 20.83 -2.03 -11.46
C GLY A 54 21.28 -0.81 -12.25
N LEU A 55 21.32 0.35 -11.60
CA LEU A 55 21.97 1.54 -12.13
C LEU A 55 22.98 2.07 -11.13
N GLU A 56 24.26 2.14 -11.51
CA GLU A 56 25.32 2.62 -10.60
C GLU A 56 25.09 4.09 -10.22
N SER A 57 25.25 4.38 -8.92
CA SER A 57 24.86 5.66 -8.30
C SER A 57 25.54 6.89 -8.90
N TRP A 58 26.79 6.78 -9.34
CA TRP A 58 27.55 7.88 -9.95
C TRP A 58 26.90 8.39 -11.25
N SER A 59 26.15 7.54 -11.96
CA SER A 59 25.55 7.87 -13.25
C SER A 59 24.24 8.67 -13.14
N ILE A 60 23.61 8.64 -11.96
CA ILE A 60 22.26 9.15 -11.71
C ILE A 60 22.15 10.64 -11.98
N LYS A 61 23.14 11.44 -11.54
CA LYS A 61 23.14 12.90 -11.75
C LYS A 61 23.08 13.24 -13.24
N TYR A 62 23.96 12.64 -14.03
CA TYR A 62 24.06 12.89 -15.46
C TYR A 62 22.80 12.46 -16.21
N LEU A 63 22.34 11.23 -15.96
CA LEU A 63 21.15 10.68 -16.59
C LEU A 63 19.90 11.48 -16.23
N TYR A 64 19.68 11.75 -14.93
CA TYR A 64 18.50 12.46 -14.47
C TYR A 64 18.45 13.90 -14.99
N THR A 65 19.56 14.65 -14.91
CA THR A 65 19.62 16.03 -15.41
C THR A 65 19.34 16.08 -16.91
N TYR A 66 19.98 15.21 -17.71
CA TYR A 66 19.73 15.13 -19.15
C TYR A 66 18.26 14.79 -19.45
N CYS A 67 17.74 13.70 -18.87
CA CYS A 67 16.36 13.27 -19.12
C CYS A 67 15.34 14.32 -18.67
N TYR A 68 15.59 15.02 -17.57
CA TYR A 68 14.70 16.06 -17.09
C TYR A 68 14.69 17.28 -18.00
N HIS A 69 15.87 17.71 -18.50
CA HIS A 69 15.98 18.82 -19.45
C HIS A 69 15.27 18.50 -20.78
N GLU A 70 15.51 17.31 -21.34
CA GLU A 70 14.82 16.87 -22.56
C GLU A 70 13.30 16.71 -22.33
N PHE A 71 12.89 16.21 -21.16
CA PHE A 71 11.48 16.12 -20.79
C PHE A 71 10.80 17.50 -20.75
N LEU A 72 11.46 18.53 -20.22
CA LEU A 72 10.92 19.90 -20.26
C LEU A 72 10.76 20.43 -21.70
N LYS A 73 11.73 20.18 -22.58
CA LYS A 73 11.66 20.58 -24.00
C LYS A 73 10.49 19.90 -24.72
N THR A 74 10.30 18.59 -24.52
CA THR A 74 9.19 17.86 -25.13
C THR A 74 7.82 18.38 -24.67
N ARG A 75 7.70 18.85 -23.43
CA ARG A 75 6.47 19.48 -22.91
C ARG A 75 6.19 20.84 -23.55
N SER A 76 7.22 21.67 -23.75
CA SER A 76 7.08 22.97 -24.43
C SER A 76 6.67 22.81 -25.90
N HIS A 77 7.04 21.69 -26.53
CA HIS A 77 6.75 21.39 -27.93
C HIS A 77 6.02 20.04 -28.11
N ARG A 78 4.96 19.83 -27.34
CA ARG A 78 4.24 18.54 -27.27
C ARG A 78 3.73 18.04 -28.62
N ALA A 79 3.22 18.93 -29.48
CA ALA A 79 2.70 18.58 -30.81
C ALA A 79 3.78 18.04 -31.78
N ARG A 80 5.06 18.24 -31.48
CA ARG A 80 6.20 17.79 -32.31
C ARG A 80 7.00 16.65 -31.68
N SER A 81 6.68 16.26 -30.44
CA SER A 81 7.46 15.28 -29.69
C SER A 81 6.92 13.89 -29.95
N ASP A 82 7.80 12.95 -30.31
CA ASP A 82 7.43 11.56 -30.57
C ASP A 82 7.11 10.80 -29.26
N SER A 83 6.08 9.96 -29.31
CA SER A 83 5.59 9.18 -28.16
C SER A 83 6.67 8.24 -27.60
N ALA A 84 7.56 7.71 -28.44
CA ALA A 84 8.65 6.85 -27.97
C ALA A 84 9.67 7.62 -27.13
N THR A 85 9.98 8.86 -27.52
CA THR A 85 10.88 9.74 -26.76
C THR A 85 10.26 10.11 -25.40
N ILE A 86 8.97 10.48 -25.38
CA ILE A 86 8.26 10.78 -24.14
C ILE A 86 8.22 9.54 -23.21
N ASN A 87 7.96 8.35 -23.77
CA ASN A 87 7.96 7.11 -23.01
C ASN A 87 9.33 6.82 -22.39
N GLU A 88 10.40 6.90 -23.18
CA GLU A 88 11.77 6.63 -22.72
C GLU A 88 12.21 7.61 -21.62
N LEU A 89 11.96 8.90 -21.81
CA LEU A 89 12.29 9.94 -20.83
C LEU A 89 11.49 9.77 -19.54
N THR A 90 10.17 9.60 -19.64
CA THR A 90 9.30 9.46 -18.45
C THR A 90 9.57 8.16 -17.69
N ARG A 91 9.83 7.05 -18.39
CA ARG A 91 10.24 5.76 -17.78
C ARG A 91 11.51 5.95 -16.97
N THR A 92 12.53 6.57 -17.55
CA THR A 92 13.83 6.80 -16.89
C THR A 92 13.70 7.74 -15.69
N LEU A 93 12.94 8.83 -15.83
CA LEU A 93 12.69 9.77 -14.75
C LEU A 93 11.95 9.12 -13.58
N LEU A 94 10.93 8.29 -13.85
CA LEU A 94 10.17 7.61 -12.81
C LEU A 94 10.92 6.44 -12.19
N LEU A 95 11.77 5.74 -12.96
CA LEU A 95 12.70 4.77 -12.41
C LEU A 95 13.53 5.42 -11.32
N ILE A 96 14.07 6.63 -11.53
CA ILE A 96 14.91 7.34 -10.55
C ILE A 96 14.09 8.02 -9.46
N ASN A 97 13.05 8.78 -9.84
CA ASN A 97 12.20 9.60 -8.99
C ASN A 97 10.69 9.36 -9.28
N PRO A 98 10.05 8.39 -8.60
CA PRO A 98 8.65 8.05 -8.83
C PRO A 98 7.65 9.06 -8.27
N GLU A 99 8.08 10.14 -7.61
CA GLU A 99 7.20 11.22 -7.12
C GLU A 99 6.91 12.28 -8.20
N LEU A 100 7.51 12.16 -9.39
CA LEU A 100 7.36 13.15 -10.46
C LEU A 100 5.99 13.06 -11.14
N LYS A 101 4.99 13.70 -10.54
CA LYS A 101 3.57 13.74 -11.00
C LYS A 101 3.41 14.14 -12.47
N THR A 102 4.23 15.07 -12.96
CA THR A 102 4.18 15.51 -14.35
C THR A 102 4.55 14.40 -15.33
N ALA A 103 5.52 13.54 -14.98
CA ALA A 103 5.87 12.37 -15.78
C ALA A 103 4.73 11.35 -15.79
N TRP A 104 4.12 11.06 -14.64
CA TRP A 104 2.93 10.20 -14.57
C TRP A 104 1.78 10.68 -15.45
N ASN A 105 1.53 12.00 -15.51
CA ASN A 105 0.48 12.56 -16.37
C ASN A 105 0.82 12.44 -17.86
N CYS A 106 2.09 12.57 -18.25
CA CYS A 106 2.52 12.28 -19.62
C CYS A 106 2.28 10.81 -19.97
N ARG A 107 2.55 9.87 -19.05
CA ARG A 107 2.28 8.45 -19.25
C ARG A 107 0.80 8.12 -19.37
N LYS A 108 -0.08 8.80 -18.60
CA LYS A 108 -1.54 8.70 -18.80
C LYS A 108 -1.93 9.08 -20.23
N GLN A 109 -1.33 10.13 -20.80
CA GLN A 109 -1.58 10.45 -22.21
C GLN A 109 -1.10 9.34 -23.15
N LEU A 110 0.10 8.80 -22.94
CA LEU A 110 0.60 7.70 -23.78
C LEU A 110 -0.34 6.49 -23.78
N VAL A 111 -1.00 6.20 -22.66
CA VAL A 111 -2.05 5.17 -22.57
C VAL A 111 -3.31 5.58 -23.33
N ILE A 112 -3.79 6.82 -23.18
CA ILE A 112 -4.94 7.36 -23.92
C ILE A 112 -4.71 7.32 -25.44
N ASP A 113 -3.51 7.69 -25.86
CA ASP A 113 -3.08 7.70 -27.27
C ASP A 113 -2.77 6.27 -27.78
N LYS A 114 -2.97 5.24 -26.95
CA LYS A 114 -2.75 3.82 -27.24
C LYS A 114 -1.31 3.46 -27.61
N TYR A 115 -0.35 4.33 -27.26
CA TYR A 115 1.07 4.04 -27.40
C TYR A 115 1.56 3.05 -26.33
N LEU A 116 1.06 3.19 -25.10
CA LEU A 116 1.27 2.22 -24.02
C LEU A 116 -0.01 1.40 -23.79
N THR A 117 0.14 0.09 -23.64
CA THR A 117 -0.98 -0.74 -23.17
C THR A 117 -1.16 -0.57 -21.67
N ILE A 118 -2.39 -0.80 -21.18
CA ILE A 118 -2.67 -0.80 -19.73
C ILE A 118 -1.81 -1.85 -19.03
N GLN A 119 -1.64 -3.03 -19.63
CA GLN A 119 -0.91 -4.13 -19.03
C GLN A 119 0.58 -3.79 -18.86
N ASP A 120 1.22 -3.23 -19.89
CA ASP A 120 2.63 -2.82 -19.82
C ASP A 120 2.84 -1.75 -18.74
N GLU A 121 1.89 -0.81 -18.62
CA GLU A 121 1.98 0.24 -17.62
C GLU A 121 1.73 -0.29 -16.20
N LEU A 122 0.83 -1.28 -16.01
CA LEU A 122 0.66 -1.97 -14.74
C LEU A 122 1.93 -2.73 -14.33
N THR A 123 2.61 -3.38 -15.27
CA THR A 123 3.91 -4.05 -15.03
C THR A 123 4.96 -3.02 -14.62
N PHE A 124 5.02 -1.87 -15.30
CA PHE A 124 5.94 -0.79 -14.94
C PHE A 124 5.65 -0.21 -13.54
N CYS A 125 4.37 0.00 -13.20
CA CYS A 125 3.97 0.43 -11.86
C CYS A 125 4.46 -0.57 -10.80
N GLN A 126 4.32 -1.88 -11.04
CA GLN A 126 4.77 -2.92 -10.12
C GLN A 126 6.29 -2.90 -9.90
N LEU A 127 7.08 -2.73 -10.97
CA LEU A 127 8.52 -2.56 -10.88
C LEU A 127 8.90 -1.38 -9.95
N LEU A 128 8.23 -0.24 -10.13
CA LEU A 128 8.46 0.95 -9.31
C LEU A 128 8.02 0.77 -7.85
N MET A 129 6.93 0.02 -7.61
CA MET A 129 6.47 -0.29 -6.25
C MET A 129 7.46 -1.15 -5.47
N ARG A 130 8.13 -2.11 -6.13
CA ARG A 130 9.14 -2.95 -5.47
C ARG A 130 10.34 -2.13 -4.99
N ARG A 131 10.71 -1.08 -5.75
CA ARG A 131 11.77 -0.14 -5.36
C ARG A 131 11.34 0.86 -4.30
N ARG A 132 10.18 1.52 -4.48
CA ARG A 132 9.65 2.55 -3.57
C ARG A 132 8.20 2.21 -3.23
N SER A 133 8.02 1.33 -2.25
CA SER A 133 6.71 0.78 -1.88
C SER A 133 5.77 1.79 -1.23
N LYS A 134 6.29 2.87 -0.62
CA LYS A 134 5.51 3.99 -0.08
C LYS A 134 5.54 5.18 -1.05
N ASN A 135 4.82 5.06 -2.16
CA ASN A 135 4.69 6.11 -3.16
C ASN A 135 3.21 6.28 -3.54
N MET A 136 2.65 7.45 -3.22
CA MET A 136 1.22 7.74 -3.44
C MET A 136 0.87 7.85 -4.92
N GLU A 137 1.74 8.48 -5.71
CA GLU A 137 1.48 8.75 -7.13
C GLU A 137 1.36 7.45 -7.94
N ASN A 138 2.12 6.41 -7.58
CA ASN A 138 2.08 5.09 -8.20
C ASN A 138 0.73 4.39 -7.91
N PHE A 139 0.30 4.31 -6.64
CA PHE A 139 -1.03 3.77 -6.30
C PHE A 139 -2.15 4.54 -7.00
N THR A 140 -2.06 5.87 -7.04
CA THR A 140 -3.05 6.72 -7.73
C THR A 140 -3.05 6.49 -9.24
N HIS A 141 -1.87 6.32 -9.86
CA HIS A 141 -1.75 6.00 -11.27
C HIS A 141 -2.30 4.60 -11.58
N ARG A 142 -1.99 3.61 -10.74
CA ARG A 142 -2.51 2.24 -10.85
C ARG A 142 -4.03 2.20 -10.71
N GLN A 143 -4.59 2.97 -9.77
CA GLN A 143 -6.04 3.15 -9.64
C GLN A 143 -6.67 3.65 -10.94
N TRP A 144 -6.07 4.68 -11.55
CA TRP A 144 -6.53 5.24 -12.82
C TRP A 144 -6.47 4.21 -13.96
N LEU A 145 -5.40 3.42 -14.05
CA LEU A 145 -5.25 2.35 -15.04
C LEU A 145 -6.34 1.29 -14.91
N ILE A 146 -6.61 0.81 -13.70
CA ILE A 146 -7.66 -0.18 -13.45
C ILE A 146 -9.03 0.40 -13.81
N GLN A 147 -9.32 1.64 -13.42
CA GLN A 147 -10.57 2.30 -13.81
C GLN A 147 -10.70 2.43 -15.33
N MET A 148 -9.61 2.66 -16.06
CA MET A 148 -9.62 2.65 -17.53
C MET A 148 -9.84 1.26 -18.11
N MET A 149 -9.19 0.24 -17.54
CA MET A 149 -9.40 -1.16 -17.88
C MET A 149 -10.87 -1.53 -17.70
N VAL A 150 -11.49 -1.18 -16.57
CA VAL A 150 -12.89 -1.49 -16.30
C VAL A 150 -13.83 -0.83 -17.30
N LYS A 151 -13.57 0.44 -17.65
CA LYS A 151 -14.38 1.16 -18.64
C LYS A 151 -14.27 0.57 -20.06
N THR A 152 -13.17 -0.11 -20.38
CA THR A 152 -12.90 -0.61 -21.74
C THR A 152 -13.11 -2.11 -21.89
N GLN A 153 -12.94 -2.88 -20.82
CA GLN A 153 -12.92 -4.36 -20.82
C GLN A 153 -13.95 -4.97 -19.87
N GLY A 154 -14.59 -4.17 -18.99
CA GLY A 154 -15.56 -4.65 -18.00
C GLY A 154 -14.94 -4.97 -16.65
N HIS A 155 -15.74 -5.59 -15.77
CA HIS A 155 -15.32 -5.89 -14.40
C HIS A 155 -14.07 -6.81 -14.39
N PRO A 156 -13.04 -6.52 -13.55
CA PRO A 156 -11.87 -7.38 -13.46
C PRO A 156 -12.25 -8.77 -12.95
N ASP A 157 -11.56 -9.80 -13.44
CA ASP A 157 -11.76 -11.15 -12.92
C ASP A 157 -11.19 -11.30 -11.49
N THR A 158 -11.54 -12.39 -10.82
CA THR A 158 -11.11 -12.68 -9.45
C THR A 158 -9.58 -12.82 -9.33
N ASN A 159 -8.89 -13.31 -10.37
CA ASN A 159 -7.45 -13.48 -10.34
C ASN A 159 -6.74 -12.12 -10.34
N PHE A 160 -7.21 -11.18 -11.17
CA PHE A 160 -6.71 -9.82 -11.20
C PHE A 160 -6.91 -9.14 -9.84
N ILE A 161 -8.12 -9.24 -9.26
CA ILE A 161 -8.41 -8.67 -7.94
C ILE A 161 -7.48 -9.26 -6.87
N ASN A 162 -7.30 -10.58 -6.84
CA ASN A 162 -6.42 -11.25 -5.89
C ASN A 162 -4.95 -10.82 -6.06
N ASN A 163 -4.49 -10.63 -7.30
CA ASN A 163 -3.15 -10.12 -7.59
C ASN A 163 -2.95 -8.69 -7.07
N GLU A 164 -3.95 -7.82 -7.24
CA GLU A 164 -3.90 -6.45 -6.70
C GLU A 164 -3.87 -6.44 -5.17
N LEU A 165 -4.62 -7.33 -4.54
CA LEU A 165 -4.57 -7.52 -3.10
C LEU A 165 -3.19 -8.03 -2.67
N GLU A 166 -2.61 -9.05 -3.30
CA GLU A 166 -1.27 -9.54 -2.92
C GLU A 166 -0.18 -8.46 -3.10
N LEU A 167 -0.28 -7.66 -4.15
CA LEU A 167 0.60 -6.52 -4.40
C LEU A 167 0.56 -5.48 -3.26
N CYS A 168 -0.61 -5.27 -2.64
CA CYS A 168 -0.71 -4.42 -1.45
C CYS A 168 0.05 -5.02 -0.26
N LEU A 169 -0.03 -6.34 -0.06
CA LEU A 169 0.72 -7.01 1.01
C LEU A 169 2.22 -6.95 0.75
N GLU A 170 2.66 -7.17 -0.49
CA GLU A 170 4.07 -7.02 -0.87
C GLU A 170 4.56 -5.60 -0.51
N ALA A 171 3.81 -4.56 -0.87
CA ALA A 171 4.16 -3.18 -0.55
C ALA A 171 4.16 -2.88 0.96
N ALA A 172 3.24 -3.48 1.71
CA ALA A 172 3.20 -3.36 3.17
C ALA A 172 4.34 -4.12 3.87
N ARG A 173 4.84 -5.23 3.29
CA ARG A 173 5.99 -5.99 3.85
C ARG A 173 7.28 -5.20 3.72
N ARG A 174 7.41 -4.43 2.63
CA ARG A 174 8.59 -3.60 2.35
C ARG A 174 8.64 -2.30 3.17
N TYR A 175 7.51 -1.83 3.70
CA TYR A 175 7.47 -0.59 4.49
C TYR A 175 6.45 -0.68 5.63
N GLN A 176 6.94 -0.60 6.86
CA GLN A 176 6.08 -0.66 8.05
C GLN A 176 5.03 0.45 8.05
N SER A 177 3.77 0.10 8.34
CA SER A 177 2.67 1.07 8.38
C SER A 177 2.50 1.84 7.06
N ASN A 178 2.55 1.12 5.94
CA ASN A 178 2.34 1.68 4.62
C ASN A 178 0.86 2.07 4.40
N TYR A 179 0.50 3.26 4.87
CA TYR A 179 -0.84 3.81 4.77
C TYR A 179 -1.41 3.80 3.33
N TYR A 180 -0.56 4.07 2.33
CA TYR A 180 -0.99 4.10 0.93
C TYR A 180 -1.36 2.71 0.41
N ALA A 181 -0.58 1.68 0.74
CA ALA A 181 -0.90 0.30 0.38
C ALA A 181 -2.23 -0.16 0.99
N TRP A 182 -2.45 0.12 2.27
CA TRP A 182 -3.69 -0.26 2.97
C TRP A 182 -4.91 0.53 2.49
N THR A 183 -4.73 1.81 2.15
CA THR A 183 -5.80 2.65 1.57
C THR A 183 -6.15 2.19 0.16
N TYR A 184 -5.16 1.83 -0.65
CA TYR A 184 -5.39 1.25 -1.96
C TYR A 184 -6.08 -0.12 -1.87
N ARG A 185 -5.65 -0.99 -0.95
CA ARG A 185 -6.31 -2.29 -0.67
C ARG A 185 -7.79 -2.10 -0.30
N ARG A 186 -8.09 -1.11 0.55
CA ARG A 186 -9.46 -0.72 0.89
C ARG A 186 -10.26 -0.35 -0.35
N TRP A 187 -9.70 0.49 -1.21
CA TRP A 187 -10.34 0.88 -2.46
C TRP A 187 -10.62 -0.32 -3.39
N VAL A 188 -9.67 -1.26 -3.52
CA VAL A 188 -9.87 -2.48 -4.33
C VAL A 188 -11.04 -3.30 -3.80
N VAL A 189 -11.07 -3.58 -2.49
CA VAL A 189 -12.17 -4.35 -1.88
C VAL A 189 -13.50 -3.61 -2.03
N GLN A 190 -13.54 -2.33 -1.69
CA GLN A 190 -14.77 -1.53 -1.77
C GLN A 190 -15.34 -1.48 -3.19
N THR A 191 -14.47 -1.45 -4.21
CA THR A 191 -14.90 -1.22 -5.60
C THR A 191 -15.19 -2.51 -6.34
N TYR A 192 -14.41 -3.57 -6.10
CA TYR A 192 -14.41 -4.78 -6.93
C TYR A 192 -14.64 -6.08 -6.16
N ALA A 193 -14.63 -6.06 -4.82
CA ALA A 193 -14.82 -7.25 -4.00
C ALA A 193 -15.73 -6.99 -2.78
N TYR A 194 -16.73 -6.12 -2.94
CA TYR A 194 -17.68 -5.77 -1.89
C TYR A 194 -18.75 -6.85 -1.75
N ASN A 195 -18.40 -7.97 -1.12
CA ASN A 195 -19.30 -9.06 -0.77
C ASN A 195 -18.78 -9.82 0.46
N LEU A 196 -19.68 -10.57 1.11
CA LEU A 196 -19.38 -11.24 2.39
C LEU A 196 -18.21 -12.23 2.27
N ASN A 197 -18.20 -13.07 1.24
CA ASN A 197 -17.15 -14.08 1.05
C ASN A 197 -15.75 -13.46 0.91
N ALA A 198 -15.63 -12.42 0.09
CA ALA A 198 -14.37 -11.69 -0.07
C ALA A 198 -13.96 -10.99 1.24
N CYS A 199 -14.89 -10.37 1.95
CA CYS A 199 -14.59 -9.70 3.21
C CYS A 199 -14.17 -10.69 4.31
N LEU A 200 -14.76 -11.89 4.38
CA LEU A 200 -14.34 -12.96 5.31
C LEU A 200 -12.93 -13.47 4.98
N HIS A 201 -12.58 -13.61 3.69
CA HIS A 201 -11.21 -13.93 3.29
C HIS A 201 -10.22 -12.83 3.70
N GLU A 202 -10.60 -11.56 3.56
CA GLU A 202 -9.80 -10.43 4.00
C GLU A 202 -9.71 -10.33 5.54
N MET A 203 -10.72 -10.79 6.26
CA MET A 203 -10.69 -10.92 7.72
C MET A 203 -9.63 -11.96 8.15
N ALA A 204 -9.56 -13.10 7.47
CA ALA A 204 -8.51 -14.11 7.71
C ALA A 204 -7.12 -13.59 7.33
N THR A 205 -7.00 -12.93 6.17
CA THR A 205 -5.72 -12.38 5.67
C THR A 205 -5.17 -11.29 6.59
N SER A 206 -6.03 -10.35 7.00
CA SER A 206 -5.64 -9.27 7.91
C SER A 206 -5.32 -9.79 9.32
N LYS A 207 -5.95 -10.89 9.77
CA LYS A 207 -5.60 -11.55 11.05
C LYS A 207 -4.16 -12.03 11.02
N ALA A 208 -3.82 -12.84 10.01
CA ALA A 208 -2.45 -13.35 9.83
C ALA A 208 -1.41 -12.22 9.71
N TRP A 209 -1.81 -11.06 9.17
CA TRP A 209 -0.96 -9.87 9.13
C TRP A 209 -0.70 -9.29 10.51
N ILE A 210 -1.74 -8.97 11.28
CA ILE A 210 -1.61 -8.23 12.55
C ILE A 210 -0.92 -9.07 13.63
N GLU A 211 -1.05 -10.40 13.58
CA GLU A 211 -0.32 -11.32 14.47
C GLU A 211 1.20 -11.22 14.30
N ARG A 212 1.67 -10.87 13.09
CA ARG A 212 3.10 -10.70 12.78
C ARG A 212 3.56 -9.24 12.84
N HIS A 213 2.64 -8.29 12.68
CA HIS A 213 2.92 -6.86 12.57
C HIS A 213 2.14 -6.06 13.61
N ILE A 214 2.33 -6.39 14.88
CA ILE A 214 1.52 -5.88 15.99
C ILE A 214 1.59 -4.36 16.13
N SER A 215 2.62 -3.69 15.61
CA SER A 215 2.74 -2.21 15.63
C SER A 215 2.28 -1.53 14.33
N ASP A 216 1.66 -2.24 13.39
CA ASP A 216 1.16 -1.68 12.14
C ASP A 216 -0.24 -1.07 12.29
N TYR A 217 -0.30 0.22 12.63
CA TYR A 217 -1.55 0.97 12.76
C TYR A 217 -2.38 0.98 11.47
N SER A 218 -1.74 0.93 10.29
CA SER A 218 -2.45 0.95 9.01
C SER A 218 -3.11 -0.40 8.74
N GLY A 219 -2.43 -1.51 9.07
CA GLY A 219 -2.99 -2.86 9.02
C GLY A 219 -4.19 -3.03 9.98
N PHE A 220 -4.08 -2.54 11.22
CA PHE A 220 -5.22 -2.51 12.13
C PHE A 220 -6.37 -1.64 11.59
N GLY A 221 -6.08 -0.46 11.02
CA GLY A 221 -7.09 0.39 10.40
C GLY A 221 -7.78 -0.27 9.19
N TYR A 222 -7.09 -1.12 8.44
CA TYR A 222 -7.69 -1.94 7.40
C TYR A 222 -8.60 -3.04 7.98
N ARG A 223 -8.13 -3.75 9.02
CA ARG A 223 -8.93 -4.77 9.71
C ARG A 223 -10.23 -4.20 10.29
N GLN A 224 -10.16 -3.04 10.92
CA GLN A 224 -11.34 -2.31 11.42
C GLN A 224 -12.34 -2.00 10.30
N TYR A 225 -11.83 -1.56 9.13
CA TYR A 225 -12.68 -1.34 7.96
C TYR A 225 -13.38 -2.62 7.48
N ILE A 226 -12.67 -3.76 7.44
CA ILE A 226 -13.27 -5.04 7.06
C ILE A 226 -14.34 -5.48 8.04
N ILE A 227 -14.10 -5.36 9.35
CA ILE A 227 -15.09 -5.67 10.39
C ILE A 227 -16.37 -4.84 10.18
N VAL A 228 -16.25 -3.52 10.05
CA VAL A 228 -17.42 -2.64 9.81
C VAL A 228 -18.13 -2.99 8.49
N THR A 229 -17.37 -3.33 7.46
CA THR A 229 -17.92 -3.71 6.15
C THR A 229 -18.73 -5.00 6.24
N ILE A 230 -18.22 -6.00 6.96
CA ILE A 230 -18.93 -7.26 7.23
C ILE A 230 -20.22 -6.99 7.99
N GLY A 231 -20.16 -6.19 9.06
CA GLY A 231 -21.36 -5.78 9.80
C GLY A 231 -22.41 -5.11 8.90
N SER A 232 -21.98 -4.20 8.02
CA SER A 232 -22.88 -3.54 7.05
C SER A 232 -23.51 -4.54 6.07
N LEU A 233 -22.71 -5.46 5.52
CA LEU A 233 -23.17 -6.51 4.61
C LEU A 233 -24.17 -7.47 5.26
N TYR A 234 -23.98 -7.78 6.54
CA TYR A 234 -24.92 -8.58 7.33
C TYR A 234 -26.26 -7.85 7.51
N LEU A 235 -26.25 -6.55 7.79
CA LEU A 235 -27.48 -5.75 7.94
C LEU A 235 -28.32 -5.64 6.65
N ASP A 236 -27.67 -5.78 5.49
CA ASP A 236 -28.33 -5.78 4.18
C ASP A 236 -29.02 -7.12 3.85
N THR A 237 -28.82 -8.16 4.67
CA THR A 237 -29.47 -9.48 4.47
C THR A 237 -30.92 -9.49 4.97
N GLN A 238 -31.74 -10.42 4.42
CA GLN A 238 -33.15 -10.54 4.79
C GLN A 238 -33.37 -11.07 6.21
N ASP A 239 -32.47 -11.92 6.71
CA ASP A 239 -32.53 -12.46 8.08
C ASP A 239 -31.60 -11.68 9.00
N LYS A 240 -32.15 -10.62 9.59
CA LYS A 240 -31.38 -9.73 10.46
C LYS A 240 -30.93 -10.40 11.75
N LEU A 241 -31.70 -11.36 12.29
CA LEU A 241 -31.39 -11.95 13.59
C LEU A 241 -30.12 -12.81 13.53
N LEU A 242 -30.08 -13.74 12.56
CA LEU A 242 -28.88 -14.56 12.32
C LEU A 242 -27.67 -13.69 11.94
N ALA A 243 -27.90 -12.64 11.16
CA ALA A 243 -26.85 -11.71 10.75
C ALA A 243 -26.24 -10.93 11.94
N TYR A 244 -27.03 -10.57 12.95
CA TYR A 244 -26.53 -9.96 14.18
C TYR A 244 -25.71 -10.95 15.02
N GLU A 245 -26.18 -12.19 15.17
CA GLU A 245 -25.45 -13.23 15.91
C GLU A 245 -24.09 -13.55 15.27
N ASP A 246 -24.05 -13.67 13.95
CA ASP A 246 -22.81 -13.89 13.19
C ASP A 246 -21.82 -12.72 13.37
N TYR A 247 -22.32 -11.47 13.27
CA TYR A 247 -21.46 -10.30 13.44
C TYR A 247 -20.96 -10.15 14.88
N GLU A 248 -21.80 -10.40 15.88
CA GLU A 248 -21.39 -10.41 17.28
C GLU A 248 -20.30 -11.46 17.54
N SER A 249 -20.47 -12.68 17.00
CA SER A 249 -19.48 -13.74 17.09
C SER A 249 -18.11 -13.30 16.53
N ILE A 250 -18.08 -12.56 15.41
CA ILE A 250 -16.85 -12.00 14.87
C ILE A 250 -16.18 -11.02 15.86
N LEU A 251 -16.95 -10.14 16.50
CA LEU A 251 -16.40 -9.17 17.46
C LEU A 251 -15.91 -9.83 18.75
N VAL A 252 -16.61 -10.86 19.24
CA VAL A 252 -16.18 -11.64 20.41
C VAL A 252 -14.84 -12.34 20.10
N ASN A 253 -14.75 -13.02 18.96
CA ASN A 253 -13.50 -13.64 18.50
C ASN A 253 -12.37 -12.61 18.32
N GLU A 254 -12.69 -11.40 17.88
CA GLU A 254 -11.72 -10.31 17.78
C GLU A 254 -11.21 -9.85 19.15
N MET A 255 -12.10 -9.77 20.13
CA MET A 255 -11.71 -9.43 21.50
C MET A 255 -10.79 -10.50 22.11
N ASP A 256 -11.06 -11.78 21.85
CA ASP A 256 -10.20 -12.89 22.28
C ASP A 256 -8.82 -12.83 21.63
N LEU A 257 -8.75 -12.56 20.32
CA LEU A 257 -7.48 -12.33 19.62
C LEU A 257 -6.67 -11.19 20.27
N ILE A 258 -7.31 -10.06 20.56
CA ILE A 258 -6.66 -8.92 21.21
C ILE A 258 -6.16 -9.29 22.61
N ASN A 259 -6.95 -10.03 23.38
CA ASN A 259 -6.56 -10.53 24.70
C ASN A 259 -5.30 -11.40 24.62
N ASP A 260 -5.26 -12.33 23.66
CA ASP A 260 -4.11 -13.22 23.47
C ASP A 260 -2.86 -12.45 23.04
N LEU A 261 -2.99 -11.50 22.11
CA LEU A 261 -1.87 -10.66 21.68
C LEU A 261 -1.36 -9.77 22.82
N LEU A 262 -2.24 -9.19 23.64
CA LEU A 262 -1.85 -8.35 24.78
C LEU A 262 -1.14 -9.13 25.89
N ARG A 263 -1.41 -10.43 26.06
CA ARG A 263 -0.67 -11.28 27.02
C ARG A 263 0.82 -11.36 26.67
N ILE A 264 1.16 -11.31 25.38
CA ILE A 264 2.53 -11.42 24.88
C ILE A 264 3.14 -10.03 24.64
N HIS A 265 2.33 -9.08 24.16
CA HIS A 265 2.77 -7.78 23.65
C HIS A 265 2.05 -6.61 24.33
N CYS A 266 2.03 -6.63 25.66
CA CYS A 266 1.35 -5.66 26.51
C CYS A 266 1.78 -4.19 26.31
N ASN A 267 2.94 -3.93 25.71
CA ASN A 267 3.46 -2.58 25.49
C ASN A 267 3.09 -1.95 24.13
N ARG A 268 2.18 -2.59 23.38
CA ARG A 268 1.83 -2.15 22.01
C ARG A 268 0.54 -1.33 22.02
N GLU A 269 0.67 -0.02 21.87
CA GLU A 269 -0.45 0.94 21.86
C GLU A 269 -1.51 0.62 20.79
N SER A 270 -1.10 0.12 19.63
CA SER A 270 -1.99 -0.36 18.55
C SER A 270 -3.04 -1.36 19.02
N LEU A 271 -2.69 -2.30 19.91
CA LEU A 271 -3.63 -3.28 20.45
C LEU A 271 -4.68 -2.63 21.34
N TYR A 272 -4.29 -1.67 22.17
CA TYR A 272 -5.25 -0.91 22.99
C TYR A 272 -6.16 -0.03 22.15
N LEU A 273 -5.64 0.59 21.09
CA LEU A 273 -6.46 1.35 20.15
C LEU A 273 -7.46 0.45 19.42
N HIS A 274 -7.03 -0.75 19.03
CA HIS A 274 -7.94 -1.71 18.41
C HIS A 274 -8.98 -2.26 19.40
N ARG A 275 -8.59 -2.50 20.66
CA ARG A 275 -9.53 -2.90 21.73
C ARG A 275 -10.66 -1.89 21.88
N ARG A 276 -10.34 -0.59 21.94
CA ARG A 276 -11.34 0.49 22.02
C ARG A 276 -12.33 0.43 20.86
N PHE A 277 -11.84 0.17 19.66
CA PHE A 277 -12.69 -0.02 18.49
C PHE A 277 -13.64 -1.22 18.68
N VAL A 278 -13.14 -2.39 19.09
CA VAL A 278 -13.98 -3.59 19.28
C VAL A 278 -15.04 -3.38 20.36
N VAL A 279 -14.67 -2.78 21.50
CA VAL A 279 -15.62 -2.40 22.57
C VAL A 279 -16.71 -1.49 22.02
N SER A 280 -16.33 -0.46 21.25
CA SER A 280 -17.31 0.44 20.62
C SER A 280 -18.24 -0.28 19.65
N GLN A 281 -17.75 -1.28 18.91
CA GLN A 281 -18.58 -2.06 17.99
C GLN A 281 -19.55 -2.98 18.74
N LEU A 282 -19.09 -3.66 19.80
CA LEU A 282 -19.94 -4.53 20.64
C LEU A 282 -21.12 -3.73 21.25
N LEU A 283 -20.85 -2.55 21.79
CA LEU A 283 -21.89 -1.66 22.34
C LEU A 283 -22.88 -1.16 21.28
N SER A 284 -22.45 -1.06 20.02
CA SER A 284 -23.32 -0.63 18.92
C SER A 284 -24.29 -1.72 18.45
N ILE A 285 -23.99 -3.00 18.71
CA ILE A 285 -24.89 -4.12 18.41
C ILE A 285 -25.99 -4.20 19.45
N ASP A 286 -25.62 -4.24 20.73
CA ASP A 286 -26.56 -4.43 21.83
C ASP A 286 -26.13 -3.59 23.05
N GLY A 287 -26.71 -2.40 23.15
CA GLY A 287 -26.47 -1.51 24.29
C GLY A 287 -26.93 -2.07 25.63
N SER A 288 -27.73 -3.15 25.67
CA SER A 288 -28.11 -3.79 26.94
C SER A 288 -26.94 -4.52 27.61
N LYS A 289 -25.90 -4.87 26.84
CA LYS A 289 -24.67 -5.53 27.32
C LYS A 289 -23.65 -4.56 27.92
N ASP A 290 -23.98 -3.26 28.02
CA ASP A 290 -23.09 -2.22 28.56
C ASP A 290 -22.52 -2.60 29.93
N LYS A 291 -23.37 -3.07 30.84
CA LYS A 291 -22.93 -3.49 32.18
C LYS A 291 -21.99 -4.70 32.15
N GLU A 292 -22.33 -5.72 31.37
CA GLU A 292 -21.51 -6.93 31.25
C GLU A 292 -20.13 -6.60 30.66
N LEU A 293 -20.10 -5.77 29.62
CA LEU A 293 -18.86 -5.36 28.98
C LEU A 293 -18.03 -4.46 29.91
N TYR A 294 -18.66 -3.55 30.65
CA TYR A 294 -18.02 -2.77 31.70
C TYR A 294 -17.34 -3.67 32.73
N ASP A 295 -18.04 -4.68 33.24
CA ASP A 295 -17.49 -5.61 34.24
C ASP A 295 -16.28 -6.38 33.68
N ARG A 296 -16.36 -6.88 32.44
CA ARG A 296 -15.23 -7.55 31.76
C ARG A 296 -14.03 -6.62 31.55
N GLU A 297 -14.25 -5.37 31.15
CA GLU A 297 -13.18 -4.39 30.98
C GLU A 297 -12.56 -3.98 32.31
N LYS A 298 -13.35 -3.91 33.38
CA LYS A 298 -12.87 -3.66 34.74
C LYS A 298 -11.91 -4.76 35.19
N ASP A 299 -12.28 -6.02 34.98
CA ASP A 299 -11.42 -7.16 35.32
C ASP A 299 -10.11 -7.15 34.53
N PHE A 300 -10.18 -6.86 33.23
CA PHE A 300 -9.01 -6.69 32.37
C PHE A 300 -8.08 -5.57 32.91
N ILE A 301 -8.63 -4.41 33.26
CA ILE A 301 -7.86 -3.28 33.80
C ILE A 301 -7.16 -3.66 35.11
N ILE A 302 -7.89 -4.28 36.05
CA ILE A 302 -7.34 -4.71 37.35
C ILE A 302 -6.18 -5.67 37.13
N GLN A 303 -6.37 -6.69 36.28
CA GLN A 303 -5.35 -7.68 35.98
C GLN A 303 -4.07 -7.03 35.42
N TYR A 304 -4.19 -6.14 34.43
CA TYR A 304 -3.02 -5.54 33.79
C TYR A 304 -2.34 -4.46 34.64
N LEU A 305 -3.07 -3.78 35.53
CA LEU A 305 -2.46 -2.91 36.54
C LEU A 305 -1.61 -3.70 37.55
N GLN A 306 -2.07 -4.89 37.98
CA GLN A 306 -1.32 -5.75 38.90
C GLN A 306 -0.02 -6.30 38.28
N ILE A 307 -0.04 -6.62 36.99
CA ILE A 307 1.14 -7.11 36.25
C ILE A 307 2.22 -6.01 36.12
N GLY A 308 1.83 -4.73 36.19
CA GLY A 308 2.74 -3.59 36.29
C GLY A 308 3.57 -3.28 35.03
N ARG A 309 3.35 -3.99 33.92
CA ARG A 309 4.20 -3.88 32.72
C ARG A 309 3.93 -2.65 31.86
N ASP A 310 2.72 -2.07 31.89
CA ASP A 310 2.35 -0.95 30.98
C ASP A 310 1.29 0.02 31.56
N LYS A 311 1.53 0.54 32.78
CA LYS A 311 0.59 1.40 33.50
C LYS A 311 0.08 2.60 32.67
N LEU A 312 0.94 3.23 31.88
CA LEU A 312 0.58 4.38 31.05
C LEU A 312 -0.47 4.05 29.97
N LEU A 313 -0.37 2.87 29.32
CA LEU A 313 -1.32 2.48 28.27
C LEU A 313 -2.68 2.14 28.87
N ILE A 314 -2.70 1.50 30.04
CA ILE A 314 -3.92 1.25 30.81
C ILE A 314 -4.56 2.56 31.29
N GLU A 315 -3.78 3.51 31.80
CA GLU A 315 -4.30 4.85 32.17
C GLU A 315 -4.90 5.58 30.96
N ARG A 316 -4.27 5.49 29.78
CA ARG A 316 -4.83 6.04 28.54
C ARG A 316 -6.12 5.35 28.14
N LEU A 317 -6.22 4.03 28.33
CA LEU A 317 -7.42 3.24 28.07
C LEU A 317 -8.57 3.67 29.01
N ILE A 318 -8.31 3.78 30.32
CA ILE A 318 -9.28 4.26 31.32
C ILE A 318 -9.80 5.65 30.94
N ARG A 319 -8.90 6.60 30.62
CA ARG A 319 -9.31 7.95 30.21
C ARG A 319 -10.19 7.95 28.96
N TRP A 320 -9.93 7.04 28.03
CA TRP A 320 -10.77 6.88 26.85
C TRP A 320 -12.16 6.37 27.24
N TYR A 321 -12.26 5.32 28.06
CA TYR A 321 -13.54 4.82 28.55
C TYR A 321 -14.34 5.87 29.34
N GLN A 322 -13.69 6.64 30.22
CA GLN A 322 -14.32 7.74 30.96
C GLN A 322 -14.88 8.81 30.01
N ARG A 323 -14.08 9.20 29.00
CA ARG A 323 -14.45 10.28 28.08
C ARG A 323 -15.55 9.90 27.10
N PHE A 324 -15.51 8.66 26.59
CA PHE A 324 -16.36 8.26 25.46
C PHE A 324 -17.51 7.34 25.86
N LEU A 325 -17.40 6.62 26.99
CA LEU A 325 -18.42 5.67 27.46
C LEU A 325 -18.98 6.04 28.86
N ASN A 326 -18.49 7.10 29.50
CA ASN A 326 -18.85 7.48 30.88
C ASN A 326 -18.58 6.38 31.93
N TRP A 327 -17.71 5.42 31.61
CA TRP A 327 -17.34 4.34 32.51
C TRP A 327 -16.29 4.79 33.53
N ASN A 328 -16.59 4.63 34.81
CA ASN A 328 -15.69 4.97 35.90
C ASN A 328 -15.15 3.70 36.57
N PHE A 329 -13.84 3.48 36.46
CA PHE A 329 -13.13 2.39 37.13
C PHE A 329 -12.49 2.92 38.41
N THR A 330 -13.31 3.05 39.45
CA THR A 330 -12.86 3.41 40.81
C THR A 330 -12.30 2.21 41.54
#